data_AF-A0A451ANM8-F1
#
_entry.id   AF-A0A451ANM8-F1
#
_cell.length_a   1.000
_cell.length_b   1.000
_cell.length_c   1.000
_cell.angle_alpha   90.00
_cell.angle_beta   90.00
_cell.angle_gamma   90.00
#
_symmetry.space_group_name_H-M   'P 1'
#
loop_
_entity.id
_entity.type
_entity.pdbx_description
1 polymer ?
#
loop_
_entity_poly.entity_id
_entity_poly.type
_entity_poly.pdbx_seq_one_letter_code
_entity_poly.pdbx_strand_id
1 'polypeptide(L)'
;MYTTNLRRIDDSVMVTVPPVMLDQLHLRVGAEIGLSVDSGHLVLDLRPQSRYSLDELLAKCDPTAKPNSEDRHWLDSGPVGSELL
;
A
#
# COMPACT_ATOMS: atom_id res chain seq x y z
N MET A 1 19.27 -10.93 -23.04
CA MET A 1 18.29 -11.89 -22.47
C MET A 1 18.88 -12.42 -21.18
N TYR A 2 18.21 -12.23 -20.04
CA TYR A 2 18.66 -12.75 -18.75
C TYR A 2 17.92 -14.05 -18.45
N THR A 3 18.65 -15.06 -18.00
CA THR A 3 18.08 -16.33 -17.52
C THR A 3 18.38 -16.47 -16.04
N THR A 4 17.39 -16.90 -15.28
CA THR A 4 17.51 -17.17 -13.84
C THR A 4 16.74 -18.44 -13.51
N ASN A 5 17.17 -19.13 -12.45
CA ASN A 5 16.47 -20.29 -11.93
C ASN A 5 15.49 -19.88 -10.83
N LEU A 6 14.43 -20.67 -10.67
CA LEU A 6 13.51 -20.62 -9.55
C LEU A 6 14.16 -21.30 -8.33
N ARG A 7 14.04 -20.68 -7.15
CA ARG A 7 14.57 -21.24 -5.90
C ARG A 7 13.45 -21.39 -4.88
N ARG A 8 13.29 -22.58 -4.30
CA ARG A 8 12.33 -22.79 -3.21
C ARG A 8 12.84 -22.12 -1.92
N ILE A 9 11.94 -21.42 -1.24
CA ILE A 9 12.13 -20.82 0.08
C ILE A 9 10.91 -21.21 0.90
N ASP A 10 11.08 -22.13 1.85
CA ASP A 10 9.99 -22.71 2.65
C ASP A 10 8.80 -23.15 1.77
N ASP A 11 7.68 -22.45 1.89
CA ASP A 11 6.43 -22.69 1.16
C ASP A 11 6.25 -21.81 -0.10
N SER A 12 7.33 -21.17 -0.55
CA SER A 12 7.31 -20.21 -1.66
C SER A 12 8.47 -20.43 -2.63
N VAL A 13 8.42 -19.72 -3.76
CA VAL A 13 9.46 -19.77 -4.80
C VAL A 13 9.91 -18.35 -5.13
N MET A 14 11.23 -18.15 -5.17
CA MET A 14 11.85 -16.87 -5.49
C MET A 14 12.53 -16.91 -6.86
N VAL A 15 12.40 -15.80 -7.59
CA VAL A 15 13.12 -15.49 -8.83
C VAL A 15 14.19 -14.45 -8.52
N THR A 16 15.43 -14.66 -9.01
CA THR A 16 16.48 -13.64 -8.90
C THR A 16 16.31 -12.62 -10.02
N VAL A 17 16.13 -11.34 -9.66
CA VAL A 17 16.06 -10.24 -10.63
C VAL A 17 17.41 -9.49 -10.64
N PRO A 18 18.13 -9.43 -11.77
CA PRO A 18 19.35 -8.64 -11.89
C PRO A 18 19.12 -7.16 -11.54
N PRO A 19 20.02 -6.49 -10.78
CA PRO A 19 19.85 -5.10 -10.35
C PRO A 19 19.57 -4.12 -11.50
N VAL A 20 20.23 -4.33 -12.64
CA VAL A 20 20.04 -3.52 -13.85
C VAL A 20 18.60 -3.50 -14.36
N MET A 21 17.82 -4.58 -14.14
CA MET A 21 16.41 -4.62 -14.51
C MET A 21 15.55 -3.83 -13.53
N LEU A 22 15.92 -3.80 -12.24
CA LEU A 22 15.27 -2.95 -11.24
C LEU A 22 15.50 -1.47 -11.55
N ASP A 23 16.72 -1.09 -11.91
CA ASP A 23 17.07 0.30 -12.26
C ASP A 23 16.26 0.79 -13.47
N GLN A 24 16.10 -0.03 -14.50
CA GLN A 24 15.28 0.31 -15.68
C GLN A 24 13.81 0.52 -15.33
N LEU A 25 13.29 -0.25 -14.36
CA LEU A 25 11.92 -0.13 -13.87
C LEU A 25 11.76 0.91 -12.74
N HIS A 26 12.85 1.59 -12.36
CA HIS A 26 12.89 2.51 -11.21
C HIS A 26 12.39 1.88 -9.90
N LEU A 27 12.61 0.57 -9.75
CA LEU A 27 12.23 -0.22 -8.58
C LEU A 27 13.34 -0.24 -7.54
N ARG A 28 12.95 -0.32 -6.27
CA ARG A 28 13.87 -0.49 -5.14
C ARG A 28 13.56 -1.78 -4.42
N VAL A 29 14.57 -2.39 -3.80
CA VAL A 29 14.37 -3.55 -2.92
C VAL A 29 13.39 -3.17 -1.81
N GLY A 30 12.40 -4.04 -1.58
CA GLY A 30 11.32 -3.79 -0.61
C GLY A 30 10.12 -3.02 -1.17
N ALA A 31 10.14 -2.60 -2.44
CA ALA A 31 8.96 -2.03 -3.10
C ALA A 31 7.85 -3.10 -3.28
N GLU A 32 6.61 -2.69 -3.08
CA GLU A 32 5.45 -3.53 -3.36
C GLU A 32 5.18 -3.54 -4.87
N ILE A 33 4.98 -4.74 -5.43
CA ILE A 33 4.71 -4.95 -6.85
C ILE A 33 3.53 -5.90 -7.03
N GLY A 34 2.84 -5.76 -8.15
CA GLY A 34 1.81 -6.70 -8.57
C GLY A 34 2.43 -7.93 -9.23
N LEU A 35 1.83 -9.08 -9.01
CA LEU A 35 2.21 -10.33 -9.67
C LEU A 35 0.97 -10.94 -10.31
N SER A 36 1.05 -11.24 -11.61
CA SER A 36 -0.05 -11.86 -12.37
C SER A 36 0.47 -12.88 -13.36
N VAL A 37 -0.41 -13.74 -13.87
CA VAL A 37 -0.10 -14.67 -14.96
C VAL A 37 -0.93 -14.27 -16.17
N ASP A 38 -0.25 -13.92 -17.25
CA ASP A 38 -0.87 -13.55 -18.52
C ASP A 38 -0.27 -14.38 -19.65
N SER A 39 -1.12 -15.11 -20.39
CA SER A 39 -0.70 -15.96 -21.52
C SER A 39 0.51 -16.88 -21.27
N GLY A 40 0.63 -17.41 -20.05
CA GLY A 40 1.75 -18.29 -19.67
C GLY A 40 3.04 -17.56 -19.26
N HIS A 41 2.99 -16.23 -19.19
CA HIS A 41 4.05 -15.38 -18.67
C HIS A 41 3.72 -14.94 -17.25
N LEU A 42 4.73 -14.98 -16.37
CA LEU A 42 4.64 -14.33 -15.07
C LEU A 42 4.94 -12.84 -15.26
N VAL A 43 3.93 -11.99 -15.05
CA VAL A 43 4.02 -10.54 -15.24
C VAL A 43 4.22 -9.86 -13.90
N LEU A 44 5.23 -9.00 -13.85
CA LEU A 44 5.54 -8.14 -12.71
C LEU A 44 5.07 -6.74 -13.06
N ASP A 45 4.02 -6.27 -12.39
CA ASP A 45 3.46 -4.95 -12.62
C ASP A 45 3.90 -3.98 -11.53
N LEU A 46 4.36 -2.80 -11.95
CA LEU A 46 4.49 -1.68 -11.04
C LEU A 46 3.09 -1.32 -10.57
N ARG A 47 2.75 -1.65 -9.33
CA ARG A 47 1.53 -1.12 -8.73
C ARG A 47 1.83 0.35 -8.48
N PRO A 48 1.17 1.30 -9.18
CA PRO A 48 1.26 2.69 -8.76
C PRO A 48 0.76 2.71 -7.32
N GLN A 49 1.63 3.10 -6.39
CA GLN A 49 1.20 3.41 -5.03
C GLN A 49 0.03 4.37 -5.19
N SER A 50 -1.13 4.04 -4.62
CA SER A 50 -2.32 4.86 -4.84
C SER A 50 -2.02 6.28 -4.38
N ARG A 51 -1.75 7.15 -5.36
CA ARG A 51 -1.54 8.57 -5.15
C ARG A 51 -2.92 9.17 -5.10
N TYR A 52 -3.43 9.31 -3.89
CA TYR A 52 -4.66 10.04 -3.67
C TYR A 52 -4.36 11.53 -3.62
N SER A 53 -5.18 12.34 -4.29
CA SER A 53 -5.22 13.77 -4.00
C SER A 53 -6.12 14.04 -2.79
N LEU A 54 -5.94 15.18 -2.13
CA LEU A 54 -6.85 15.63 -1.08
C LEU A 54 -8.29 15.68 -1.61
N ASP A 55 -8.49 16.19 -2.83
CA ASP A 55 -9.79 16.26 -3.49
C ASP A 55 -10.43 14.88 -3.68
N GLU A 56 -9.65 13.87 -4.08
CA GLU A 56 -10.15 12.49 -4.26
C GLU A 56 -10.57 11.83 -2.94
N LEU A 57 -9.88 12.16 -1.85
CA LEU A 57 -10.25 11.67 -0.52
C LEU A 57 -11.52 12.37 -0.02
N LEU A 58 -11.58 13.70 -0.16
CA LEU A 58 -12.73 14.50 0.25
C LEU A 58 -14.00 14.17 -0.55
N ALA A 59 -13.88 13.83 -1.83
CA ALA A 59 -15.02 13.40 -2.65
C ALA A 59 -15.70 12.11 -2.14
N LYS A 60 -15.01 11.31 -1.31
CA LYS A 60 -15.56 10.10 -0.68
C LYS A 60 -16.20 10.37 0.68
N CYS A 61 -16.03 11.57 1.23
CA CYS A 61 -16.62 11.96 2.50
C CYS A 61 -18.01 12.58 2.28
N ASP A 62 -18.97 12.23 3.13
CA ASP A 62 -20.24 12.96 3.22
C ASP A 62 -20.07 14.13 4.22
N PRO A 63 -20.07 15.40 3.75
CA PRO A 63 -19.90 16.56 4.63
C PRO A 63 -21.11 16.79 5.55
N THR A 64 -22.23 16.11 5.31
CA THR A 64 -23.45 16.19 6.11
C THR A 64 -23.60 15.04 7.09
N ALA A 65 -22.65 14.10 7.08
CA ALA A 65 -22.64 12.97 8.00
C ALA A 65 -22.70 13.45 9.45
N LYS A 66 -23.68 12.93 10.20
CA LYS A 66 -23.81 13.24 11.62
C LYS A 66 -22.82 12.38 12.42
N PRO A 67 -22.19 12.94 13.46
CA PRO A 67 -21.34 12.18 14.38
C PRO A 67 -22.10 10.97 14.93
N ASN A 68 -21.45 9.81 14.93
CA ASN A 68 -22.03 8.59 15.49
C ASN A 68 -22.01 8.64 17.04
N SER A 69 -22.53 7.60 17.71
CA SER A 69 -22.58 7.56 19.18
C SER A 69 -21.20 7.58 19.85
N GLU A 70 -20.18 6.99 19.20
CA GLU A 70 -18.80 7.02 19.68
C GLU A 70 -18.20 8.42 19.52
N ASP A 71 -18.36 9.05 18.36
CA ASP A 71 -17.93 10.43 18.12
C ASP A 71 -18.57 11.39 19.14
N ARG A 72 -19.87 11.23 19.41
CA ARG A 72 -20.59 11.98 20.44
C ARG A 72 -19.98 11.78 21.82
N HIS A 73 -19.71 10.54 22.20
CA HIS A 73 -19.08 10.23 23.48
C HIS A 73 -17.72 10.93 23.61
N TRP A 74 -16.89 10.92 22.57
CA TRP A 74 -15.61 11.63 22.56
C TRP A 74 -15.77 13.16 22.62
N LEU A 75 -16.70 13.73 21.84
CA LEU A 75 -16.93 15.18 21.78
C LEU A 75 -17.54 15.74 23.08
N ASP A 76 -18.40 14.97 23.73
CA ASP A 76 -19.09 15.35 24.96
C ASP A 76 -18.27 14.98 26.22
N SER A 77 -17.12 14.32 26.06
CA SER A 77 -16.21 14.00 27.17
C SER A 77 -15.54 15.26 27.70
N GLY A 78 -15.67 15.48 29.01
CA GLY A 78 -14.99 16.57 29.70
C GLY A 78 -13.47 16.36 29.78
N PRO A 79 -12.70 17.40 30.14
CA PRO A 79 -11.26 17.27 30.36
C PRO A 79 -10.98 16.26 31.48
N VAL A 80 -10.19 15.23 31.18
CA VAL A 80 -9.74 14.20 32.13
C VAL A 80 -8.27 14.36 32.54
N GLY A 81 -7.58 15.36 32.00
CA GLY A 81 -6.18 15.66 32.32
C GLY A 81 -6.03 16.33 33.68
N SER A 82 -4.96 15.98 34.42
CA SER A 82 -4.54 16.67 35.65
C SER A 82 -3.51 17.76 35.36
N GLU A 83 -3.65 18.45 34.24
CA GLU A 83 -2.69 19.48 33.81
C GLU A 83 -2.86 20.72 34.70
N LEU A 84 -1.76 21.21 35.27
CA LEU A 84 -1.73 22.45 36.06
C LEU A 84 -2.02 23.65 35.15
N LEU A 85 -3.04 24.43 35.50
CA LEU A 85 -3.39 25.71 34.88
C LEU A 85 -2.33 26.78 35.16
#